data_AF-A0A060CD96-F1
#
_entry.id   AF-A0A060CD96-F1
#
_cell.length_a   1.000
_cell.length_b   1.000
_cell.length_c   1.000
_cell.angle_alpha   90.00
_cell.angle_beta   90.00
_cell.angle_gamma   90.00
#
_symmetry.space_group_name_H-M   'P 1'
#
loop_
_entity.id
_entity.type
_entity.pdbx_description
1 polymer ?
#
loop_
_entity_poly.entity_id
_entity_poly.type
_entity_poly.pdbx_seq_one_letter_code
_entity_poly.pdbx_strand_id
1 'polypeptide(L)'
;KTDFGERIPVDGVVYHDGSDPELMHNYYTYLYNKAVYETVARKRGEDQAIVFARSATVGCQRFPVHWGGDCSSNYPSMAESLRAGLSFGMSGFGYWSHDIAGFEDKPSADLYKRWTQFGLLSSHSRYHGSTEYKVPWLYGDEAVDVAREFTELK
;
A
#
# COMPACT_ATOMS: atom_id res chain seq x y z
N LYS A 1 2.75 4.13 -8.08
CA LYS A 1 3.14 3.16 -7.04
C LYS A 1 4.62 3.34 -6.79
N THR A 2 5.00 3.80 -5.60
CA THR A 2 6.40 3.90 -5.17
C THR A 2 6.74 2.64 -4.39
N ASP A 3 7.18 1.62 -5.11
CA ASP A 3 7.46 0.29 -4.57
C ASP A 3 8.91 0.21 -4.06
N PHE A 4 9.21 -0.80 -3.24
CA PHE A 4 10.51 -0.98 -2.57
C PHE A 4 10.91 0.21 -1.68
N GLY A 5 12.22 0.47 -1.56
CA GLY A 5 12.82 1.54 -0.76
C GLY A 5 13.37 1.09 0.61
N GLU A 6 13.32 -0.19 0.94
CA GLU A 6 13.70 -0.74 2.25
C GLU A 6 15.04 -1.50 2.27
N ARG A 7 15.59 -1.92 1.12
CA ARG A 7 16.84 -2.71 1.04
C ARG A 7 18.04 -1.87 0.60
N ILE A 8 18.26 -0.76 1.30
CA ILE A 8 19.35 0.17 0.98
C ILE A 8 20.65 -0.32 1.63
N PRO A 9 21.69 -0.67 0.87
CA PRO A 9 22.93 -1.18 1.44
C PRO A 9 23.69 -0.10 2.22
N VAL A 10 24.47 -0.54 3.19
CA VAL A 10 25.34 0.31 4.02
C VAL A 10 26.82 0.10 3.70
N ASP A 11 27.21 -1.15 3.42
CA ASP A 11 28.61 -1.53 3.22
C ASP A 11 29.14 -1.04 1.86
N GLY A 12 30.23 -0.27 1.90
CA GLY A 12 30.91 0.22 0.69
C GLY A 12 30.09 1.24 -0.12
N VAL A 13 29.00 1.77 0.44
CA VAL A 13 28.16 2.78 -0.21
C VAL A 13 28.70 4.17 0.12
N VAL A 14 28.85 5.00 -0.91
CA VAL A 14 29.20 6.41 -0.77
C VAL A 14 28.10 7.23 -1.43
N TYR A 15 27.37 8.01 -0.64
CA TYR A 15 26.37 8.94 -1.15
C TYR A 15 27.03 10.17 -1.74
N HIS A 16 26.41 10.77 -2.76
CA HIS A 16 26.93 11.94 -3.46
C HIS A 16 27.21 13.13 -2.53
N ASP A 17 26.37 13.32 -1.50
CA ASP A 17 26.49 14.40 -0.51
C ASP A 17 27.37 14.03 0.69
N GLY A 18 27.96 12.84 0.71
CA GLY A 18 28.75 12.32 1.83
C GLY A 18 27.93 11.89 3.04
N SER A 19 26.60 11.75 2.91
CA SER A 19 25.74 11.28 4.00
C SER A 19 26.14 9.91 4.52
N ASP A 20 25.95 9.72 5.83
CA ASP A 20 26.21 8.46 6.53
C ASP A 20 25.33 7.31 5.97
N PRO A 21 25.92 6.24 5.44
CA PRO A 21 25.16 5.11 4.90
C PRO A 21 24.22 4.45 5.90
N GLU A 22 24.57 4.41 7.20
CA GLU A 22 23.70 3.81 8.22
C GLU A 22 22.41 4.62 8.41
N LEU A 23 22.53 5.95 8.48
CA LEU A 23 21.37 6.84 8.60
C LEU A 23 20.54 6.84 7.31
N MET A 24 21.21 6.75 6.16
CA MET A 24 20.56 6.71 4.86
C MET A 24 19.74 5.44 4.64
N HIS A 25 20.07 4.33 5.30
CA HIS A 25 19.30 3.09 5.18
C HIS A 25 17.78 3.31 5.36
N ASN A 26 17.41 4.01 6.44
CA ASN A 26 16.02 4.36 6.71
C ASN A 26 15.60 5.67 6.01
N TYR A 27 16.49 6.65 5.89
CA TYR A 27 16.12 7.97 5.35
C TYR A 27 15.89 7.98 3.85
N TYR A 28 16.46 7.03 3.10
CA TYR A 28 16.31 6.94 1.65
C TYR A 28 14.84 6.89 1.20
N THR A 29 13.99 6.17 1.94
CA THR A 29 12.57 6.06 1.60
C THR A 29 11.83 7.40 1.66
N TYR A 30 12.27 8.31 2.55
CA TYR A 30 11.75 9.69 2.58
C TYR A 30 12.15 10.44 1.32
N LEU A 31 13.43 10.38 0.94
CA LEU A 31 13.93 11.05 -0.27
C LEU A 31 13.26 10.51 -1.53
N TYR A 32 13.08 9.19 -1.62
CA TYR A 32 12.41 8.53 -2.72
C TYR A 32 10.95 8.98 -2.87
N ASN A 33 10.15 8.88 -1.80
CA ASN A 33 8.75 9.27 -1.84
C ASN A 33 8.60 10.78 -2.08
N LYS A 34 9.45 11.61 -1.46
CA LYS A 34 9.49 13.06 -1.70
C LYS A 34 9.74 13.40 -3.17
N ALA A 35 10.76 12.81 -3.77
CA ALA A 35 11.13 13.08 -5.17
C ALA A 35 9.98 12.75 -6.14
N VAL A 36 9.28 11.63 -5.92
CA VAL A 36 8.14 11.24 -6.75
C VAL A 36 6.93 12.14 -6.49
N TYR A 37 6.60 12.40 -5.22
CA TYR A 37 5.49 13.27 -4.84
C TYR A 37 5.65 14.68 -5.42
N GLU A 38 6.81 15.32 -5.24
CA GLU A 38 7.11 16.65 -5.78
C GLU A 38 7.09 16.67 -7.31
N THR A 39 7.41 15.55 -7.97
CA THR A 39 7.32 15.45 -9.42
C THR A 39 5.86 15.42 -9.89
N VAL A 40 4.99 14.68 -9.20
CA VAL A 40 3.55 14.69 -9.49
C VAL A 40 2.97 16.09 -9.22
N ALA A 41 3.29 16.68 -8.06
CA ALA A 41 2.84 18.01 -7.67
C ALA A 41 3.21 19.08 -8.71
N ARG A 42 4.47 19.10 -9.18
CA ARG A 42 4.91 20.04 -10.23
C ARG A 42 4.20 19.86 -11.56
N LYS A 43 3.70 18.66 -11.88
CA LYS A 43 3.05 18.35 -13.16
C LYS A 43 1.54 18.46 -13.13
N ARG A 44 0.91 18.22 -11.98
CA ARG A 44 -0.54 18.08 -11.84
C ARG A 44 -1.18 19.02 -10.81
N GLY A 45 -0.38 19.71 -9.99
CA GLY A 45 -0.84 20.46 -8.83
C GLY A 45 -0.64 19.68 -7.54
N GLU A 46 -0.37 20.38 -6.43
CA GLU A 46 -0.19 19.76 -5.10
C GLU A 46 -1.46 19.04 -4.63
N ASP A 47 -2.64 19.56 -4.98
CA ASP A 47 -3.94 18.97 -4.67
C ASP A 47 -4.22 17.64 -5.41
N GLN A 48 -3.48 17.38 -6.49
CA GLN A 48 -3.53 16.14 -7.27
C GLN A 48 -2.35 15.19 -6.96
N ALA A 49 -1.45 15.58 -6.05
CA ALA A 49 -0.26 14.82 -5.75
C ALA A 49 -0.56 13.66 -4.80
N ILE A 50 -0.36 12.45 -5.30
CA ILE A 50 -0.52 11.20 -4.55
C ILE A 50 0.56 10.21 -4.99
N VAL A 51 1.05 9.44 -4.03
CA VAL A 51 1.87 8.24 -4.25
C VAL A 51 1.13 6.99 -3.76
N PHE A 52 1.73 5.82 -3.97
CA PHE A 52 1.20 4.56 -3.45
C PHE A 52 2.40 3.78 -2.93
N ALA A 53 2.82 4.10 -1.72
CA ALA A 53 4.13 3.82 -1.15
C ALA A 53 4.17 2.53 -0.33
N ARG A 54 5.22 1.71 -0.50
CA ARG A 54 5.49 0.52 0.31
C ARG A 54 6.27 0.86 1.58
N SER A 55 7.39 1.56 1.41
CA SER A 55 8.33 1.88 2.48
C SER A 55 8.09 3.29 3.02
N ALA A 56 8.35 3.49 4.30
CA ALA A 56 8.19 4.77 4.98
C ALA A 56 9.17 4.93 6.15
N THR A 57 9.47 6.18 6.50
CA THR A 57 10.17 6.59 7.71
C THR A 57 9.50 7.87 8.26
N VAL A 58 10.03 8.43 9.34
CA VAL A 58 9.53 9.68 9.92
C VAL A 58 9.47 10.78 8.86
N GLY A 59 8.30 11.41 8.71
CA GLY A 59 8.07 12.48 7.73
C GLY A 59 7.35 12.01 6.46
N CYS A 60 7.34 10.71 6.15
CA CYS A 60 6.66 10.17 4.96
C CYS A 60 5.14 10.34 4.99
N GLN A 61 4.51 10.56 6.15
CA GLN A 61 3.06 10.79 6.25
C GLN A 61 2.58 12.02 5.44
N ARG A 62 3.50 12.91 5.05
CA ARG A 62 3.25 14.05 4.16
C ARG A 62 3.06 13.66 2.69
N PHE A 63 3.41 12.44 2.31
CA PHE A 63 3.34 11.91 0.95
C PHE A 63 2.37 10.73 0.90
N PRO A 64 1.05 10.96 1.07
CA PRO A 64 0.07 9.89 0.99
C PRO A 64 -0.01 9.35 -0.44
N VAL A 65 -0.41 8.10 -0.65
CA VAL A 65 -0.93 7.11 0.30
C VAL A 65 0.07 5.98 0.49
N HIS A 66 0.00 5.27 1.62
CA HIS A 66 0.83 4.09 1.90
C HIS A 66 0.01 2.81 1.83
N TRP A 67 0.63 1.72 1.39
CA TRP A 67 -0.02 0.41 1.25
C TRP A 67 0.69 -0.64 2.11
N GLY A 68 -0.10 -1.57 2.65
CA GLY A 68 0.33 -2.55 3.67
C GLY A 68 1.28 -3.67 3.22
N GLY A 69 1.75 -3.69 1.98
CA GLY A 69 2.70 -4.71 1.53
C GLY A 69 2.05 -5.98 0.95
N ASP A 70 2.93 -6.92 0.60
CA ASP A 70 2.57 -8.21 0.02
C ASP A 70 1.99 -9.12 1.11
N CYS A 71 0.69 -9.41 1.05
CA CYS A 71 -0.01 -10.25 2.01
C CYS A 71 -0.47 -11.58 1.38
N SER A 72 -0.58 -12.63 2.17
CA SER A 72 -1.12 -13.92 1.69
C SER A 72 -2.64 -13.90 1.60
N SER A 73 -3.21 -14.66 0.67
CA SER A 73 -4.65 -14.79 0.49
C SER A 73 -5.30 -15.72 1.53
N ASN A 74 -5.25 -15.36 2.82
CA ASN A 74 -5.93 -16.08 3.92
C ASN A 74 -6.41 -15.13 5.04
N TYR A 75 -7.34 -15.60 5.88
CA TYR A 75 -7.91 -14.80 6.98
C TYR A 75 -6.89 -14.35 8.03
N PRO A 76 -5.91 -15.16 8.46
CA PRO A 76 -4.84 -14.68 9.33
C PRO A 76 -4.11 -13.46 8.78
N SER A 77 -3.75 -13.47 7.49
CA SER A 77 -3.07 -12.36 6.83
C SER A 77 -3.97 -11.13 6.65
N MET A 78 -5.28 -11.32 6.43
CA MET A 78 -6.27 -10.23 6.48
C MET A 78 -6.29 -9.55 7.86
N ALA A 79 -6.26 -10.34 8.94
CA ALA A 79 -6.22 -9.83 10.31
C ALA A 79 -4.88 -9.15 10.65
N GLU A 80 -3.77 -9.68 10.16
CA GLU A 80 -2.44 -9.05 10.25
C GLU A 80 -2.42 -7.70 9.54
N SER A 81 -2.98 -7.64 8.33
CA SER A 81 -3.10 -6.40 7.55
C SER A 81 -3.89 -5.34 8.31
N LEU A 82 -5.00 -5.71 8.95
CA LEU A 82 -5.77 -4.79 9.80
C LEU A 82 -4.93 -4.26 10.98
N ARG A 83 -4.21 -5.13 11.69
CA ARG A 83 -3.32 -4.71 12.79
C ARG A 83 -2.21 -3.78 12.29
N ALA A 84 -1.65 -4.05 11.12
CA ALA A 84 -0.65 -3.21 10.48
C ALA A 84 -1.23 -1.82 10.16
N GLY A 85 -2.41 -1.76 9.53
CA GLY A 85 -3.08 -0.50 9.23
C GLY A 85 -3.38 0.35 10.47
N LEU A 86 -3.87 -0.26 11.55
CA LEU A 86 -4.12 0.45 12.83
C LEU A 86 -2.81 0.96 13.45
N SER A 87 -1.76 0.13 13.48
CA SER A 87 -0.44 0.52 13.97
C SER A 87 0.14 1.68 13.16
N PHE A 88 -0.01 1.63 11.84
CA PHE A 88 0.44 2.66 10.92
C PHE A 88 -0.31 3.98 11.14
N GLY A 89 -1.63 3.92 11.34
CA GLY A 89 -2.44 5.07 11.74
C GLY A 89 -1.99 5.71 13.05
N MET A 90 -1.74 4.89 14.09
CA MET A 90 -1.20 5.37 15.37
C MET A 90 0.23 5.93 15.27
N SER A 91 0.94 5.65 14.17
CA SER A 91 2.27 6.18 13.88
C SER A 91 2.24 7.52 13.12
N GLY A 92 1.06 8.12 12.96
CA GLY A 92 0.87 9.46 12.36
C GLY A 92 0.55 9.47 10.87
N PHE A 93 0.25 8.31 10.26
CA PHE A 93 -0.11 8.22 8.85
C PHE A 93 -1.63 8.22 8.67
N GLY A 94 -2.18 9.27 8.05
CA GLY A 94 -3.63 9.45 7.91
C GLY A 94 -4.32 8.58 6.87
N TYR A 95 -3.57 8.02 5.90
CA TYR A 95 -4.13 7.25 4.80
C TYR A 95 -3.38 5.95 4.58
N TRP A 96 -4.15 4.87 4.44
CA TRP A 96 -3.64 3.52 4.27
C TRP A 96 -4.53 2.71 3.31
N SER A 97 -3.87 1.84 2.52
CA SER A 97 -4.48 0.86 1.62
C SER A 97 -3.91 -0.52 1.90
N HIS A 98 -4.60 -1.55 1.43
CA HIS A 98 -4.15 -2.93 1.38
C HIS A 98 -4.62 -3.57 0.08
N ASP A 99 -4.06 -4.73 -0.27
CA ASP A 99 -4.51 -5.49 -1.43
C ASP A 99 -5.70 -6.35 -1.06
N ILE A 100 -6.85 -6.00 -1.63
CA ILE A 100 -8.10 -6.72 -1.38
C ILE A 100 -7.94 -8.16 -1.82
N ALA A 101 -8.27 -9.06 -0.90
CA ALA A 101 -8.18 -10.51 -1.05
C ALA A 101 -6.75 -11.05 -1.17
N GLY A 102 -5.76 -10.36 -0.59
CA GLY A 102 -4.36 -10.79 -0.58
C GLY A 102 -3.63 -10.51 -1.89
N PHE A 103 -2.29 -10.49 -1.82
CA PHE A 103 -1.41 -10.38 -2.97
C PHE A 103 -0.95 -11.75 -3.48
N GLU A 104 -0.42 -12.58 -2.57
CA GLU A 104 0.04 -13.94 -2.87
C GLU A 104 -1.11 -14.94 -2.83
N ASP A 105 -0.97 -16.02 -3.60
CA ASP A 105 -1.93 -17.13 -3.70
C ASP A 105 -3.32 -16.75 -4.24
N LYS A 106 -4.08 -17.78 -4.58
CA LYS A 106 -5.49 -17.62 -4.99
C LYS A 106 -6.40 -17.62 -3.75
N PRO A 107 -7.18 -16.55 -3.51
CA PRO A 107 -8.11 -16.51 -2.39
C PRO A 107 -9.31 -17.41 -2.66
N SER A 108 -9.92 -17.93 -1.60
CA SER A 108 -11.27 -18.49 -1.70
C SER A 108 -12.28 -17.38 -2.01
N ALA A 109 -13.41 -17.75 -2.62
CA ALA A 109 -14.46 -16.79 -2.95
C ALA A 109 -15.05 -16.10 -1.69
N ASP A 110 -15.14 -16.82 -0.58
CA ASP A 110 -15.61 -16.23 0.68
C ASP A 110 -14.62 -15.19 1.23
N LEU A 111 -13.32 -15.47 1.20
CA LEU A 111 -12.29 -14.52 1.62
C LEU A 111 -12.30 -13.28 0.73
N TYR A 112 -12.42 -13.46 -0.59
CA TYR A 112 -12.50 -12.34 -1.54
C TYR A 112 -13.63 -11.39 -1.20
N LYS A 113 -14.83 -11.93 -0.94
CA LYS A 113 -16.01 -11.15 -0.54
C LYS A 113 -15.77 -10.42 0.79
N ARG A 114 -15.29 -11.11 1.82
CA ARG A 114 -15.03 -10.49 3.14
C ARG A 114 -13.97 -9.40 3.09
N TRP A 115 -12.89 -9.64 2.35
CA TRP A 115 -11.82 -8.66 2.22
C TRP A 115 -12.25 -7.48 1.33
N THR A 116 -13.15 -7.69 0.37
CA THR A 116 -13.77 -6.60 -0.41
C THR A 116 -14.51 -5.61 0.49
N GLN A 117 -15.33 -6.11 1.41
CA GLN A 117 -16.04 -5.28 2.40
C GLN A 117 -15.05 -4.46 3.24
N PHE A 118 -14.00 -5.11 3.75
CA PHE A 118 -12.95 -4.43 4.52
C PHE A 118 -12.19 -3.38 3.68
N GLY A 119 -11.81 -3.72 2.46
CA GLY A 119 -11.02 -2.84 1.60
C GLY A 119 -11.77 -1.62 1.11
N LEU A 120 -13.06 -1.76 0.80
CA LEU A 120 -13.89 -0.63 0.37
C LEU A 120 -14.30 0.26 1.54
N LEU A 121 -14.32 -0.26 2.78
CA LEU A 121 -14.46 0.54 4.02
C LEU A 121 -13.12 1.06 4.58
N SER A 122 -12.02 0.92 3.83
CA SER A 122 -10.72 1.53 4.15
C SER A 122 -10.52 2.85 3.40
N SER A 123 -9.58 3.71 3.82
CA SER A 123 -9.38 5.03 3.20
C SER A 123 -9.13 4.93 1.68
N HIS A 124 -8.30 3.98 1.26
CA HIS A 124 -7.96 3.71 -0.14
C HIS A 124 -8.10 2.21 -0.41
N SER A 125 -8.52 1.88 -1.63
CA SER A 125 -8.94 0.52 -1.99
C SER A 125 -8.29 0.11 -3.30
N ARG A 126 -7.69 -1.08 -3.34
CA ARG A 126 -7.05 -1.62 -4.54
C ARG A 126 -7.23 -3.14 -4.60
N TYR A 127 -7.55 -3.63 -5.80
CA TYR A 127 -7.40 -5.04 -6.15
C TYR A 127 -6.04 -5.23 -6.85
N HIS A 128 -5.18 -6.10 -6.31
CA HIS A 128 -3.88 -6.42 -6.89
C HIS A 128 -3.45 -7.82 -6.45
N GLY A 129 -2.84 -8.58 -7.35
CA GLY A 129 -2.37 -9.95 -7.10
C GLY A 129 -1.06 -10.22 -7.80
N SER A 130 -0.33 -11.21 -7.30
CA SER A 130 0.97 -11.66 -7.82
C SER A 130 0.81 -12.44 -9.12
N THR A 131 0.08 -13.56 -9.06
CA THR A 131 -0.09 -14.51 -10.18
C THR A 131 -1.52 -14.59 -10.71
N GLU A 132 -2.50 -14.10 -9.94
CA GLU A 132 -3.92 -14.22 -10.26
C GLU A 132 -4.57 -12.83 -10.37
N TYR A 133 -5.43 -12.67 -11.37
CA TYR A 133 -6.28 -11.48 -11.46
C TYR A 133 -7.28 -11.45 -10.29
N LYS A 134 -7.55 -10.26 -9.77
CA LYS A 134 -8.47 -10.03 -8.63
C LYS A 134 -9.80 -9.41 -9.06
N VAL A 135 -10.21 -9.65 -10.31
CA VAL A 135 -11.51 -9.22 -10.83
C VAL A 135 -12.63 -10.11 -10.27
N PRO A 136 -13.78 -9.54 -9.88
CA PRO A 136 -14.76 -10.26 -9.04
C PRO A 136 -15.42 -11.44 -9.74
N TRP A 137 -15.58 -11.42 -11.06
CA TRP A 137 -16.19 -12.51 -11.82
C TRP A 137 -15.37 -13.81 -11.83
N LEU A 138 -14.11 -13.78 -11.38
CA LEU A 138 -13.31 -15.00 -11.14
C LEU A 138 -13.69 -15.70 -9.82
N TYR A 139 -14.48 -15.05 -8.97
CA TYR A 139 -14.87 -15.51 -7.64
C TYR A 139 -16.39 -15.75 -7.51
N GLY A 140 -17.13 -15.67 -8.62
CA GLY A 140 -18.57 -15.95 -8.71
C GLY A 140 -19.46 -14.71 -8.72
N ASP A 141 -20.72 -14.88 -9.10
CA ASP A 141 -21.69 -13.78 -9.27
C ASP A 141 -21.90 -12.99 -7.96
N GLU A 142 -21.96 -13.68 -6.82
CA GLU A 142 -22.08 -13.03 -5.51
C GLU A 142 -20.86 -12.13 -5.21
N ALA A 143 -19.67 -12.48 -5.68
CA ALA A 143 -18.50 -11.62 -5.53
C ALA A 143 -18.59 -10.35 -6.38
N VAL A 144 -19.23 -10.43 -7.56
CA VAL A 144 -19.56 -9.26 -8.38
C VAL A 144 -20.56 -8.37 -7.68
N ASP A 145 -21.60 -8.95 -7.08
CA ASP A 145 -22.62 -8.20 -6.34
C ASP A 145 -22.04 -7.51 -5.10
N VAL A 146 -21.21 -8.22 -4.31
CA VAL A 146 -20.53 -7.63 -3.15
C VAL A 146 -19.59 -6.50 -3.57
N ALA A 147 -18.81 -6.67 -4.64
CA ALA A 147 -17.93 -5.62 -5.14
C ALA A 147 -18.72 -4.41 -5.63
N ARG A 148 -19.85 -4.61 -6.32
CA ARG A 148 -20.74 -3.53 -6.76
C ARG A 148 -21.31 -2.77 -5.56
N GLU A 149 -21.94 -3.48 -4.63
CA GLU A 149 -22.60 -2.90 -3.45
C GLU A 149 -21.64 -2.04 -2.63
N PHE A 150 -20.45 -2.55 -2.30
CA PHE A 150 -19.50 -1.81 -1.48
C PHE A 150 -18.74 -0.72 -2.23
N THR A 151 -18.68 -0.79 -3.57
CA THR A 151 -18.11 0.29 -4.38
C THR A 151 -19.10 1.44 -4.47
N GLU A 152 -20.40 1.17 -4.65
CA GLU A 152 -21.46 2.18 -4.66
C GLU A 152 -21.68 2.81 -3.28
N LEU A 153 -21.42 2.05 -2.20
CA LEU A 153 -21.47 2.55 -0.82
C LEU A 153 -20.38 3.58 -0.51
N LYS A 154 -19.22 3.48 -1.18
CA LYS A 154 -18.03 4.30 -0.89
C LYS A 154 -18.05 5.63 -1.64
#